data_AF-A0A0G1PEV5-F1
#
_entry.id   AF-A0A0G1PEV5-F1
#
_cell.length_a   1.000
_cell.length_b   1.000
_cell.length_c   1.000
_cell.angle_alpha   90.00
_cell.angle_beta   90.00
_cell.angle_gamma   90.00
#
_symmetry.space_group_name_H-M   'P 1'
#
loop_
_entity.id
_entity.type
_entity.pdbx_description
1 polymer ?
#
loop_
_entity_poly.entity_id
_entity_poly.type
_entity_poly.pdbx_seq_one_letter_code
_entity_poly.pdbx_strand_id
1 'polypeptide(L)'
;MEQENKVAYRKLIAWQKADELAFQIYRATKNFPSEEKFGLISQMRRAAVSVAANIAEGYTRNSKKDKVHFYNIALGSLTEVEYYLDFSLRLVYTSNEQHQLLVKLREEVGRLLNGLARGTKSKWQGTRDKEQVTRIKEQGIRMVLLFFLVSCSMFLVSASAAEAATLYFSPSS
;
A
#
# COMPACT_ATOMS: atom_id res chain seq x y z
N MET A 1 -1.03 29.39 -2.12
CA MET A 1 -1.96 28.51 -1.38
C MET A 1 -1.35 27.10 -1.24
N GLU A 2 -0.32 26.91 -0.42
CA GLU A 2 0.21 25.54 -0.17
C GLU A 2 0.81 25.37 1.24
N GLN A 3 0.41 26.24 2.17
CA GLN A 3 0.77 26.16 3.59
C GLN A 3 -0.27 25.41 4.44
N GLU A 4 -1.30 24.81 3.81
CA GLU A 4 -2.33 24.02 4.49
C GLU A 4 -1.97 22.53 4.62
N ASN A 5 -0.77 22.12 4.19
CA ASN A 5 -0.27 20.77 4.34
C ASN A 5 0.31 20.55 5.75
N LYS A 6 -0.49 20.85 6.79
CA LYS A 6 -0.22 20.47 8.18
C LYS A 6 -0.37 18.95 8.30
N VAL A 7 0.60 18.27 7.69
CA VAL A 7 1.09 16.91 7.89
C VAL A 7 0.00 15.86 8.06
N ALA A 8 -0.73 15.54 6.98
CA ALA A 8 -1.93 14.71 7.02
C ALA A 8 -1.72 13.28 7.58
N TYR A 9 -0.48 12.74 7.58
CA TYR A 9 -0.18 11.48 8.25
C TYR A 9 -0.34 11.55 9.77
N ARG A 10 -0.19 12.74 10.39
CA ARG A 10 -0.34 12.93 11.85
C ARG A 10 -1.79 12.74 12.32
N LYS A 11 -2.75 12.72 11.39
CA LYS A 11 -4.16 12.39 11.66
C LYS A 11 -4.40 10.88 11.75
N LEU A 12 -3.46 10.04 11.32
CA LEU A 12 -3.57 8.60 11.44
C LEU A 12 -3.41 8.21 12.91
N ILE A 13 -4.44 7.59 13.48
CA ILE A 13 -4.39 7.04 14.86
C ILE A 13 -3.24 6.02 14.98
N ALA A 14 -3.01 5.21 13.94
CA ALA A 14 -1.88 4.27 13.89
C ALA A 14 -0.52 4.98 14.06
N TRP A 15 -0.35 6.16 13.43
CA TRP A 15 0.88 6.95 13.56
C TRP A 15 0.99 7.55 14.96
N GLN A 16 -0.08 8.14 15.49
CA GLN A 16 -0.09 8.76 16.82
C GLN A 16 0.29 7.77 17.92
N LYS A 17 -0.24 6.55 17.84
CA LYS A 17 0.08 5.47 18.79
C LYS A 17 1.50 4.95 18.61
N ALA A 18 2.01 4.88 17.38
CA ALA A 18 3.39 4.49 17.12
C ALA A 18 4.39 5.54 17.64
N ASP A 19 4.07 6.83 17.50
CA ASP A 19 4.87 7.94 18.04
C ASP A 19 4.87 7.91 19.58
N GLU A 20 3.71 7.69 20.19
CA GLU A 20 3.59 7.49 21.64
C GLU A 20 4.41 6.27 22.12
N LEU A 21 4.37 5.16 21.39
CA LEU A 21 5.19 3.98 21.70
C LEU A 21 6.68 4.31 21.68
N ALA A 22 7.15 5.02 20.65
CA ALA A 22 8.54 5.47 20.57
C ALA A 22 8.89 6.37 21.76
N PHE A 23 8.03 7.33 22.10
CA PHE A 23 8.23 8.22 23.24
C PHE A 23 8.35 7.44 24.57
N GLN A 24 7.45 6.49 24.83
CA GLN A 24 7.50 5.69 26.05
C GLN A 24 8.72 4.77 26.12
N ILE A 25 9.18 4.23 24.98
CA ILE A 25 10.43 3.47 24.91
C ILE A 25 11.63 4.35 25.25
N TYR A 26 11.68 5.59 24.78
CA TYR A 26 12.72 6.54 25.18
C TYR A 26 12.68 6.81 26.68
N ARG A 27 11.50 6.94 27.28
CA ARG A 27 11.36 7.12 28.73
C ARG A 27 11.80 5.90 29.52
N ALA A 28 11.38 4.69 29.12
CA ALA A 28 11.73 3.45 29.80
C ALA A 28 13.25 3.20 29.77
N THR A 29 13.86 3.36 28.60
CA THR A 29 15.30 3.13 28.40
C THR A 29 16.22 4.18 29.03
N LYS A 30 15.68 5.23 29.68
CA LYS A 30 16.52 6.17 30.47
C LYS A 30 17.08 5.52 31.74
N ASN A 31 16.39 4.52 32.28
CA ASN A 31 16.77 3.85 33.51
C ASN A 31 17.61 2.59 33.27
N PHE A 32 17.92 2.28 32.01
CA PHE A 32 18.73 1.12 31.65
C PHE A 32 20.22 1.40 31.94
N PRO A 33 21.04 0.35 32.11
CA PRO A 33 22.47 0.51 32.34
C PRO A 33 23.16 1.30 31.21
N SER A 34 24.11 2.15 31.57
CA SER A 34 24.74 3.09 30.62
C SER A 34 25.60 2.40 29.55
N GLU A 35 26.12 1.21 29.85
CA GLU A 35 26.85 0.33 28.95
C GLU A 35 26.00 -0.15 27.77
N GLU A 36 24.67 -0.22 27.93
CA GLU A 36 23.74 -0.60 26.88
C GLU A 36 23.40 0.55 25.91
N LYS A 37 23.98 1.74 26.12
CA LYS A 37 23.72 2.94 25.30
C LYS A 37 23.89 2.68 23.81
N PHE A 38 24.94 1.95 23.42
CA PHE A 38 25.20 1.57 22.02
C PHE A 38 24.72 0.15 21.69
N GLY A 39 24.35 -0.63 22.70
CA GLY A 39 23.71 -1.93 22.56
C GLY A 39 22.19 -1.82 22.50
N LEU A 40 21.52 -2.43 23.48
CA LEU A 40 20.07 -2.60 23.53
C LEU A 40 19.30 -1.28 23.46
N ILE A 41 19.75 -0.23 24.16
CA ILE A 41 19.07 1.08 24.18
C ILE A 41 19.00 1.66 22.77
N SER A 42 20.09 1.61 22.01
CA SER A 42 20.15 2.18 20.66
C SER A 42 19.27 1.40 19.67
N GLN A 43 19.25 0.07 19.78
CA GLN A 43 18.49 -0.79 18.88
C GLN A 43 16.98 -0.62 19.12
N MET A 44 16.56 -0.68 20.38
CA MET A 44 15.17 -0.54 20.78
C MET A 44 14.59 0.84 20.40
N ARG A 45 15.35 1.92 20.61
CA ARG A 45 14.94 3.28 20.21
C ARG A 45 14.84 3.43 18.69
N ARG A 46 15.77 2.87 17.92
CA ARG A 46 15.74 2.91 16.45
C ARG A 46 14.56 2.13 15.89
N ALA A 47 14.32 0.92 16.39
CA ALA A 47 13.18 0.10 15.99
C ALA A 47 11.87 0.84 16.26
N ALA A 48 11.69 1.44 17.45
CA ALA A 48 10.47 2.15 17.79
C ALA A 48 10.20 3.39 16.91
N VAL A 49 11.22 4.24 16.70
CA VAL A 49 11.12 5.40 15.81
C VAL A 49 10.83 4.95 14.37
N SER A 50 11.46 3.86 13.93
CA SER A 50 11.26 3.29 12.59
C SER A 50 9.78 2.97 12.31
N VAL A 51 9.02 2.50 13.31
CA VAL A 51 7.57 2.23 13.15
C VAL A 51 6.83 3.51 12.72
N ALA A 52 6.98 4.60 13.47
CA ALA A 52 6.28 5.86 13.18
C ALA A 52 6.79 6.49 11.87
N ALA A 53 8.11 6.44 11.61
CA ALA A 53 8.72 6.96 10.40
C ALA A 53 8.21 6.25 9.15
N ASN A 54 8.16 4.92 9.15
CA ASN A 54 7.67 4.14 8.02
C ASN A 54 6.15 4.32 7.80
N ILE A 55 5.35 4.55 8.84
CA ILE A 55 3.93 4.91 8.67
C ILE A 55 3.80 6.26 7.96
N ALA A 56 4.58 7.26 8.38
CA ALA A 56 4.58 8.58 7.74
C ALA A 56 5.03 8.48 6.28
N GLU A 57 6.11 7.74 6.00
CA GLU A 57 6.63 7.55 4.65
C GLU A 57 5.65 6.76 3.77
N GLY A 58 5.04 5.70 4.29
CA GLY A 58 4.01 4.96 3.57
C GLY A 58 2.80 5.84 3.23
N TYR A 59 2.42 6.77 4.11
CA TYR A 59 1.31 7.68 3.85
C TYR A 59 1.57 8.61 2.67
N THR A 60 2.81 9.09 2.49
CA THR A 60 3.19 10.04 1.42
C THR A 60 3.39 9.37 0.06
N ARG A 61 3.48 8.03 -0.02
CA ARG A 61 3.62 7.34 -1.31
C ARG A 61 2.36 7.48 -2.17
N ASN A 62 2.54 7.57 -3.49
CA ASN A 62 1.41 7.68 -4.43
C ASN A 62 0.73 6.33 -4.65
N SER A 63 1.51 5.26 -4.84
CA SER A 63 0.95 3.95 -5.16
C SER A 63 0.54 3.21 -3.89
N LYS A 64 -0.63 2.55 -3.94
CA LYS A 64 -1.12 1.71 -2.83
C LYS A 64 -0.18 0.54 -2.51
N LYS A 65 0.53 0.02 -3.52
CA LYS A 65 1.55 -1.03 -3.36
C LYS A 65 2.70 -0.53 -2.49
N ASP A 66 3.20 0.67 -2.76
CA ASP A 66 4.31 1.25 -2.00
C ASP A 66 3.86 1.62 -0.59
N LYS A 67 2.65 2.19 -0.42
CA LYS A 67 2.07 2.43 0.93
C LYS A 67 2.13 1.17 1.79
N VAL A 68 1.61 0.07 1.24
CA VAL A 68 1.57 -1.24 1.92
C VAL A 68 2.97 -1.78 2.20
N HIS A 69 3.92 -1.59 1.29
CA HIS A 69 5.31 -1.99 1.50
C HIS A 69 5.90 -1.30 2.74
N PHE A 70 5.78 0.02 2.86
CA PHE A 70 6.23 0.77 4.05
C PHE A 70 5.48 0.36 5.33
N TYR A 71 4.17 0.11 5.26
CA TYR A 71 3.43 -0.39 6.42
C TYR A 71 3.88 -1.78 6.86
N ASN A 72 4.33 -2.64 5.93
CA ASN A 72 4.92 -3.93 6.29
C ASN A 72 6.31 -3.78 6.92
N ILE A 73 7.12 -2.81 6.47
CA ILE A 73 8.40 -2.48 7.14
C ILE A 73 8.13 -2.02 8.58
N ALA A 74 7.13 -1.14 8.78
CA ALA A 74 6.72 -0.71 10.11
C ALA A 74 6.28 -1.89 11.01
N LEU A 75 5.59 -2.89 10.45
CA LEU A 75 5.25 -4.12 11.19
C LEU A 75 6.50 -4.92 11.58
N GLY A 76 7.50 -5.03 10.71
CA GLY A 76 8.78 -5.65 11.01
C GLY A 76 9.50 -4.96 12.18
N SER A 77 9.62 -3.63 12.14
CA SER A 77 10.18 -2.86 13.26
C SER A 77 9.37 -3.00 14.55
N LEU A 78 8.05 -3.18 14.46
CA LEU A 78 7.20 -3.42 15.63
C LEU A 78 7.40 -4.81 16.26
N THR A 79 7.81 -5.80 15.47
CA THR A 79 8.25 -7.12 15.96
C THR A 79 9.60 -7.02 16.64
N GLU A 80 10.54 -6.24 16.11
CA GLU A 80 11.82 -5.97 16.79
C GLU A 80 11.61 -5.30 18.16
N VAL A 81 10.71 -4.31 18.23
CA VAL A 81 10.33 -3.68 19.51
C VAL A 81 9.82 -4.69 20.53
N GLU A 82 8.93 -5.61 20.12
CA GLU A 82 8.40 -6.67 20.99
C GLU A 82 9.52 -7.55 21.55
N TYR A 83 10.44 -8.00 20.69
CA TYR A 83 11.60 -8.76 21.11
C TYR A 83 12.45 -8.01 22.14
N TYR A 84 12.76 -6.72 21.90
CA TYR A 84 13.57 -5.93 22.83
C TYR A 84 12.87 -5.67 24.17
N LEU A 85 11.54 -5.53 24.19
CA LEU A 85 10.77 -5.41 25.42
C LEU A 85 10.93 -6.66 26.29
N ASP A 86 10.70 -7.84 25.69
CA ASP A 86 10.80 -9.12 26.39
C ASP A 86 12.23 -9.41 26.84
N PHE A 87 13.21 -9.08 26.00
CA PHE A 87 14.62 -9.26 26.33
C PHE A 87 15.05 -8.34 27.48
N SER A 88 14.61 -7.08 27.48
CA SER A 88 14.88 -6.13 28.57
C SER A 88 14.26 -6.58 29.90
N LEU A 89 13.08 -7.20 29.87
CA LEU A 89 12.45 -7.77 31.06
C LEU A 89 13.26 -8.95 31.62
N ARG A 90 13.76 -9.84 30.74
CA ARG A 90 14.62 -10.97 31.13
C ARG A 90 15.94 -10.54 31.75
N LEU A 91 16.47 -9.40 31.32
CA LEU A 91 17.66 -8.77 31.93
C LEU A 91 17.34 -7.97 33.19
N VAL A 92 16.06 -7.88 33.59
CA VAL A 92 15.58 -7.12 34.76
C VAL A 92 15.89 -5.62 34.62
N TYR A 93 15.93 -5.09 33.40
CA TYR A 93 16.14 -3.66 33.13
C TYR A 93 14.84 -2.85 33.18
N THR A 94 13.69 -3.53 33.16
CA THR A 94 12.36 -2.94 33.29
C THR A 94 11.52 -3.74 34.28
N SER A 95 10.58 -3.07 34.96
CA SER A 95 9.61 -3.76 35.83
C SER A 95 8.55 -4.49 34.99
N ASN A 96 7.87 -5.47 35.60
CA ASN A 96 6.76 -6.18 34.97
C ASN A 96 5.62 -5.22 34.59
N GLU A 97 5.32 -4.23 35.43
CA GLU A 97 4.26 -3.25 35.21
C GLU A 97 4.60 -2.37 33.99
N GLN A 98 5.84 -1.86 33.92
CA GLN A 98 6.28 -1.05 32.80
C GLN A 98 6.34 -1.86 31.49
N HIS A 99 6.79 -3.11 31.56
CA HIS A 99 6.78 -4.03 30.42
C HIS A 99 5.35 -4.27 29.90
N GLN A 100 4.41 -4.62 30.78
CA GLN A 100 3.01 -4.85 30.41
C GLN A 100 2.35 -3.61 29.78
N LEU A 101 2.64 -2.41 30.28
CA LEU A 101 2.15 -1.16 29.70
C LEU A 101 2.66 -0.96 28.27
N LEU A 102 3.96 -1.19 28.04
CA LEU A 102 4.57 -1.06 26.72
C LEU A 102 4.09 -2.13 25.74
N VAL A 103 3.92 -3.38 26.19
CA VAL A 103 3.37 -4.47 25.38
C VAL A 103 1.94 -4.16 24.95
N LYS A 104 1.07 -3.71 25.86
CA LYS A 104 -0.30 -3.31 25.51
C LYS A 104 -0.33 -2.20 24.45
N LEU A 105 0.53 -1.19 24.60
CA LEU A 105 0.63 -0.11 23.61
C LEU A 105 1.15 -0.65 22.27
N ARG A 106 2.16 -1.52 22.28
CA ARG A 106 2.67 -2.20 21.08
C ARG A 106 1.57 -3.00 20.38
N GLU A 107 0.76 -3.76 21.10
CA GLU A 107 -0.37 -4.53 20.56
C GLU A 107 -1.43 -3.61 19.93
N GLU A 108 -1.74 -2.48 20.57
CA GLU A 108 -2.63 -1.47 20.02
C GLU A 108 -2.10 -0.92 18.68
N VAL A 109 -0.82 -0.55 18.62
CA VAL A 109 -0.15 -0.12 17.38
C VAL A 109 -0.24 -1.20 16.31
N GLY A 110 0.03 -2.45 16.67
CA GLY A 110 -0.02 -3.59 15.74
C GLY A 110 -1.40 -3.80 15.14
N ARG A 111 -2.47 -3.72 15.94
CA ARG A 111 -3.86 -3.82 15.46
C ARG A 111 -4.20 -2.69 14.49
N LEU A 112 -3.86 -1.45 14.84
CA LEU A 112 -4.13 -0.27 14.02
C LEU A 112 -3.35 -0.30 12.70
N LEU A 113 -2.07 -0.66 12.74
CA LEU A 113 -1.20 -0.74 11.57
C LEU A 113 -1.64 -1.86 10.61
N ASN A 114 -1.99 -3.04 11.13
CA ASN A 114 -2.58 -4.10 10.32
C ASN A 114 -3.90 -3.68 9.68
N GLY A 115 -4.76 -2.97 10.42
CA GLY A 115 -5.98 -2.37 9.89
C GLY A 115 -5.71 -1.41 8.74
N LEU A 116 -4.74 -0.50 8.91
CA LEU A 116 -4.31 0.46 7.89
C LEU A 116 -3.78 -0.24 6.62
N ALA A 117 -2.93 -1.26 6.78
CA ALA A 117 -2.37 -2.02 5.67
C ALA A 117 -3.46 -2.77 4.89
N ARG A 118 -4.37 -3.47 5.59
CA ARG A 118 -5.50 -4.19 4.96
C ARG A 118 -6.46 -3.24 4.25
N GLY A 119 -6.83 -2.14 4.89
CA GLY A 119 -7.70 -1.11 4.29
C GLY A 119 -7.11 -0.51 3.02
N THR A 120 -5.78 -0.39 2.96
CA THR A 120 -5.08 0.08 1.75
C THR A 120 -5.06 -0.98 0.64
N LYS A 121 -4.83 -2.26 0.98
CA LYS A 121 -4.87 -3.39 0.03
C LYS A 121 -6.25 -3.60 -0.61
N SER A 122 -7.32 -3.61 0.20
CA SER A 122 -8.69 -3.82 -0.29
C SER A 122 -9.10 -2.74 -1.28
N LYS A 123 -8.83 -1.46 -0.96
CA LYS A 123 -9.07 -0.34 -1.88
C LYS A 123 -8.29 -0.48 -3.18
N TRP A 124 -7.10 -1.10 -3.17
CA TRP A 124 -6.27 -1.28 -4.37
C TRP A 124 -6.82 -2.35 -5.30
N GLN A 125 -7.19 -3.52 -4.76
CA GLN A 125 -7.79 -4.60 -5.54
C GLN A 125 -9.06 -4.11 -6.24
N GLY A 126 -9.96 -3.44 -5.53
CA GLY A 126 -11.18 -2.89 -6.14
C GLY A 126 -10.93 -1.82 -7.21
N THR A 127 -9.82 -1.06 -7.17
CA THR A 127 -9.46 -0.14 -8.26
C THR A 127 -8.96 -0.89 -9.49
N ARG A 128 -8.08 -1.88 -9.31
CA ARG A 128 -7.53 -2.67 -10.41
C ARG A 128 -8.58 -3.51 -11.12
N ASP A 129 -9.49 -4.12 -10.35
CA ASP A 129 -10.57 -4.94 -10.92
C ASP A 129 -11.48 -4.08 -11.81
N LYS A 130 -11.80 -2.85 -11.36
CA LYS A 130 -12.56 -1.87 -12.16
C LYS A 130 -11.82 -1.47 -13.44
N GLU A 131 -10.53 -1.15 -13.34
CA GLU A 131 -9.71 -0.79 -14.52
C GLU A 131 -9.62 -1.95 -15.53
N GLN A 132 -9.47 -3.19 -15.06
CA GLN A 132 -9.44 -4.37 -15.93
C GLN A 132 -10.78 -4.58 -16.63
N VAL A 133 -11.90 -4.47 -15.91
CA VAL A 133 -13.24 -4.56 -16.50
C VAL A 133 -13.46 -3.49 -17.57
N THR A 134 -13.05 -2.25 -17.32
CA THR A 134 -13.13 -1.17 -18.32
C THR A 134 -12.29 -1.48 -19.55
N ARG A 135 -11.05 -1.94 -19.39
CA ARG A 135 -10.20 -2.32 -20.53
C ARG A 135 -10.80 -3.45 -21.36
N ILE A 136 -11.36 -4.48 -20.72
CA ILE A 136 -12.03 -5.59 -21.42
C ILE A 136 -13.23 -5.06 -22.22
N LYS A 137 -14.04 -4.17 -21.63
CA LYS A 137 -15.16 -3.53 -22.33
C LYS A 137 -14.71 -2.71 -23.53
N GLU A 138 -13.67 -1.89 -23.38
CA GLU A 138 -13.11 -1.08 -24.47
C GLU A 138 -12.52 -1.95 -25.59
N GLN A 139 -11.82 -3.03 -25.24
CA GLN A 139 -11.31 -4.00 -26.21
C GLN A 139 -12.44 -4.69 -26.96
N GLY A 140 -13.51 -5.11 -26.26
CA GLY A 140 -14.70 -5.69 -26.89
C GLY A 140 -15.37 -4.74 -27.89
N ILE A 141 -15.56 -3.47 -27.51
CA ILE A 141 -16.12 -2.44 -28.40
C ILE A 141 -15.22 -2.24 -29.62
N ARG A 142 -13.90 -2.12 -29.42
CA ARG A 142 -12.93 -2.00 -30.53
C ARG A 142 -12.97 -3.20 -31.47
N MET A 143 -13.11 -4.40 -30.92
CA MET A 143 -13.19 -5.64 -31.69
C MET A 143 -14.46 -5.69 -32.55
N VAL A 144 -15.61 -5.33 -31.99
CA VAL A 144 -16.88 -5.24 -32.73
C VAL A 144 -16.80 -4.19 -33.85
N LEU A 145 -16.26 -3.00 -33.57
CA LEU A 145 -16.07 -1.96 -34.59
C LEU A 145 -15.13 -2.42 -35.72
N LEU A 146 -14.05 -3.12 -35.39
CA LEU A 146 -13.15 -3.69 -36.39
C LEU A 146 -13.85 -4.72 -37.28
N PHE A 147 -14.69 -5.59 -36.70
CA PHE A 147 -15.50 -6.53 -37.48
C PHE A 147 -16.48 -5.83 -38.42
N PHE A 148 -17.14 -4.75 -37.98
CA PHE A 148 -18.02 -3.95 -38.85
C PHE A 148 -17.27 -3.25 -39.99
N LEU A 149 -16.07 -2.70 -39.72
CA LEU A 149 -15.27 -2.06 -40.75
C LEU A 149 -14.76 -3.07 -41.78
N VAL A 150 -14.31 -4.25 -41.34
CA VAL A 150 -13.85 -5.32 -42.22
C VAL A 150 -15.02 -5.87 -43.05
N SER A 151 -16.18 -6.15 -42.45
CA SER A 151 -17.34 -6.64 -43.19
C SER A 151 -17.88 -5.63 -44.20
N CYS A 152 -17.92 -4.34 -43.84
CA CYS A 152 -18.31 -3.27 -44.76
C CYS A 152 -17.36 -3.16 -45.95
N SER A 153 -16.05 -3.25 -45.72
CA SER A 153 -15.06 -3.22 -46.81
C SER A 153 -15.18 -4.39 -47.77
N MET A 154 -15.43 -5.61 -47.27
CA MET A 154 -15.67 -6.78 -48.13
C MET A 154 -16.94 -6.64 -48.97
N PHE A 155 -18.00 -6.06 -48.39
CA PHE A 155 -19.27 -5.85 -49.10
C PHE A 155 -19.14 -4.82 -50.23
N LEU A 156 -18.32 -3.78 -50.04
CA LEU A 156 -18.03 -2.80 -51.08
C LEU A 156 -17.21 -3.40 -52.24
N VAL A 157 -16.24 -4.27 -51.93
CA VAL A 157 -15.44 -4.96 -52.94
C VAL A 157 -16.30 -5.93 -53.76
N SER A 158 -17.20 -6.69 -53.12
CA SER A 158 -18.10 -7.59 -53.84
C SER A 158 -19.15 -6.86 -54.67
N ALA A 159 -19.70 -5.74 -54.18
CA ALA A 159 -20.62 -4.89 -54.93
C ALA A 159 -19.96 -4.32 -56.20
N SER A 160 -18.73 -3.79 -56.07
CA SER A 160 -17.96 -3.28 -57.21
C SER A 160 -17.64 -4.37 -58.24
N ALA A 161 -17.32 -5.59 -57.80
CA ALA A 161 -17.09 -6.72 -58.69
C ALA A 161 -18.36 -7.15 -59.45
N ALA A 162 -19.52 -7.11 -58.79
CA ALA A 162 -20.80 -7.44 -59.41
C ALA A 162 -21.21 -6.42 -60.50
N GLU A 163 -21.00 -5.12 -60.26
CA GLU A 163 -21.21 -4.07 -61.27
C GLU A 163 -20.27 -4.18 -62.47
N ALA A 164 -19.00 -4.55 -62.24
CA ALA A 164 -18.05 -4.77 -63.33
C ALA A 164 -18.44 -5.99 -64.19
N ALA A 165 -18.98 -7.05 -63.57
CA ALA A 165 -19.41 -8.25 -64.27
C ALA A 165 -20.64 -8.03 -65.15
N THR A 166 -21.63 -7.24 -64.70
CA THR A 166 -22.82 -6.91 -65.51
C THR A 166 -22.48 -6.03 -66.72
N LEU A 167 -21.46 -5.18 -66.62
CA LEU A 167 -20.94 -4.41 -67.77
C LEU A 167 -20.25 -5.29 -68.82
N TYR A 168 -19.65 -6.42 -68.42
CA TYR A 168 -18.95 -7.34 -69.34
C TYR A 168 -19.87 -8.41 -69.95
N PHE A 169 -21.00 -8.74 -69.32
CA PHE A 169 -21.96 -9.77 -69.75
C PHE A 169 -23.24 -9.19 -70.37
N SER A 170 -23.16 -8.05 -71.05
CA SER A 170 -24.25 -7.64 -71.94
C SER A 170 -24.26 -8.54 -73.18
N PRO A 171 -25.37 -9.23 -73.51
CA PRO A 171 -25.40 -10.13 -74.66
C PRO A 171 -25.30 -9.29 -75.94
N SER A 172 -24.23 -9.51 -76.71
CA SER A 172 -24.15 -9.05 -78.09
C SER A 172 -25.20 -9.82 -78.90
N SER A 173 -26.19 -9.07 -79.39
CA SER A 173 -27.23 -9.51 -80.34
C SER A 173 -26.66 -10.13 -81.60
#